data_AF-A0A7Y3V5Y5-F1
#
_entry.id   AF-A0A7Y3V5Y5-F1
#
_cell.length_a   1.000
_cell.length_b   1.000
_cell.length_c   1.000
_cell.angle_alpha   90.00
_cell.angle_beta   90.00
_cell.angle_gamma   90.00
#
_symmetry.space_group_name_H-M   'P 1'
#
loop_
_entity.id
_entity.type
_entity.pdbx_description
1 polymer ?
#
loop_
_entity_poly.entity_id
_entity_poly.type
_entity_poly.pdbx_seq_one_letter_code
_entity_poly.pdbx_strand_id
1 'polypeptide(L)'
;MFKKKGLTLIEVLISMCILVIILPPIISMVLTGVKTNKKAEDTQRALYIAQQCVEKIKSMPDIDNIETEIEKDNFKITQTATPEEGYYFPDKKNDNKEKENFRSIEYNGKIKVKTHNNIDGIYLYKGNDKENEIGSVNLKEDTNTINIINGVKENGNADESKITLEINEEPFEIQNSKKDSNIIIEFNSIENTVDGKEPKIEIHTINNFPNGSLNIYLVKERRTNVKYSFSNDLGKVKVYSNIFKYKEGEEPKGYSRLYKINVKVWRKEQDKSKDKPIQDIWAYKTALE
;
A
#
# COMPACT_ATOMS: atom_id res chain seq x y z
N MET A 1 -56.63 -64.38 -2.70
CA MET A 1 -57.49 -63.20 -2.42
C MET A 1 -56.91 -62.49 -1.19
N PHE A 2 -56.21 -61.37 -1.38
CA PHE A 2 -55.52 -60.68 -0.27
C PHE A 2 -56.54 -59.94 0.60
N LYS A 3 -56.66 -60.33 1.88
CA LYS A 3 -57.46 -59.59 2.87
C LYS A 3 -56.84 -58.20 3.08
N LYS A 4 -57.56 -57.14 2.68
CA LYS A 4 -57.22 -55.76 3.07
C LYS A 4 -57.48 -55.62 4.57
N LYS A 5 -56.41 -55.64 5.39
CA LYS A 5 -56.50 -55.32 6.82
C LYS A 5 -56.71 -53.81 6.93
N GLY A 6 -57.86 -53.41 7.48
CA GLY A 6 -58.12 -52.01 7.82
C GLY A 6 -57.24 -51.59 9.00
N LEU A 7 -56.75 -50.35 8.97
CA LEU A 7 -56.04 -49.74 10.09
C LEU A 7 -56.95 -49.70 11.32
N THR A 8 -56.42 -50.11 12.47
CA THR A 8 -57.14 -49.98 13.74
C THR A 8 -57.12 -48.52 14.19
N LEU A 9 -58.18 -48.08 14.90
CA LEU A 9 -58.28 -46.70 15.40
C LEU A 9 -57.07 -46.32 16.28
N ILE A 10 -56.54 -47.29 17.03
CA ILE A 10 -55.38 -47.11 17.88
C ILE A 10 -54.09 -46.87 17.08
N GLU A 11 -53.89 -47.57 15.96
CA GLU A 11 -52.75 -47.33 15.07
C GLU A 11 -52.80 -45.94 14.45
N VAL A 12 -54.00 -45.44 14.11
CA VAL A 12 -54.19 -44.07 13.61
C VAL A 12 -53.84 -43.03 14.68
N LEU A 13 -54.31 -43.22 15.92
CA LEU A 13 -54.00 -42.32 17.04
C LEU A 13 -52.52 -42.30 17.39
N ILE A 14 -51.87 -43.48 17.47
CA ILE A 14 -50.44 -43.59 17.74
C ILE A 14 -49.63 -42.92 16.63
N SER A 15 -49.98 -43.16 15.37
CA SER A 15 -49.31 -42.53 14.21
C SER A 15 -49.44 -41.00 14.24
N MET A 16 -50.61 -40.48 14.62
CA MET A 16 -50.86 -39.05 14.75
C MET A 16 -50.06 -38.42 15.91
N CYS A 17 -50.00 -39.10 17.06
CA CYS A 17 -49.16 -38.67 18.19
C CYS A 17 -47.69 -38.63 17.82
N ILE A 18 -47.17 -39.66 17.15
CA ILE A 18 -45.78 -39.72 16.67
C ILE A 18 -45.51 -38.57 15.69
N LEU A 19 -46.43 -38.30 14.75
CA LEU A 19 -46.29 -37.22 13.79
C LEU A 19 -46.21 -35.85 14.46
N VAL A 20 -47.06 -35.59 15.46
CA VAL A 20 -47.06 -34.33 16.22
C VAL A 20 -45.75 -34.14 17.01
N ILE A 21 -45.15 -35.22 17.51
CA ILE A 21 -43.86 -35.16 18.22
C ILE A 21 -42.70 -34.87 17.25
N ILE A 22 -42.73 -35.43 16.05
CA ILE A 22 -41.61 -35.36 15.10
C ILE A 22 -41.64 -34.11 14.21
N LEU A 23 -42.82 -33.56 13.89
CA LEU A 23 -42.92 -32.40 12.99
C LEU A 23 -42.22 -31.11 13.48
N PRO A 24 -42.35 -30.69 14.76
CA PRO A 24 -41.75 -29.44 15.23
C PRO A 24 -40.22 -29.32 15.06
N PRO A 25 -39.39 -30.34 15.40
CA PRO A 25 -37.95 -30.24 15.19
C PRO A 25 -37.58 -30.23 13.70
N ILE A 26 -38.30 -30.94 12.84
CA ILE A 26 -38.07 -30.93 11.38
C ILE A 26 -38.33 -29.54 10.81
N ILE A 27 -39.48 -28.93 11.16
CA ILE A 27 -39.82 -27.58 10.71
C ILE A 27 -38.76 -26.58 11.20
N SER A 28 -38.34 -26.69 12.45
CA SER A 28 -37.31 -25.81 13.04
C SER A 28 -35.96 -25.96 12.31
N MET A 29 -35.57 -27.19 11.97
CA MET A 29 -34.36 -27.47 11.20
C MET A 29 -34.42 -26.86 9.80
N VAL A 30 -35.54 -27.05 9.09
CA VAL A 30 -35.74 -26.47 7.74
C VAL A 30 -35.69 -24.95 7.79
N LEU A 31 -36.41 -24.32 8.73
CA LEU A 31 -36.40 -22.86 8.88
C LEU A 31 -35.01 -22.33 9.21
N THR A 32 -34.25 -23.05 10.04
CA THR A 32 -32.87 -22.69 10.39
C THR A 32 -31.94 -22.82 9.18
N GLY A 33 -32.08 -23.89 8.38
CA GLY A 33 -31.35 -24.09 7.15
C GLY A 33 -31.61 -22.97 6.14
N VAL A 34 -32.87 -22.61 5.91
CA VAL A 34 -33.25 -21.50 5.03
C VAL A 34 -32.66 -20.17 5.52
N LYS A 35 -32.78 -19.86 6.82
CA LYS A 35 -32.21 -18.64 7.40
C LYS A 35 -30.68 -18.60 7.25
N THR A 36 -30.01 -19.73 7.47
CA THR A 36 -28.55 -19.84 7.38
C THR A 36 -28.07 -19.66 5.94
N ASN A 37 -28.73 -20.32 4.99
CA ASN A 37 -28.43 -20.18 3.56
C ASN A 37 -28.67 -18.75 3.09
N LYS A 38 -29.78 -18.13 3.52
CA LYS A 38 -30.07 -16.75 3.16
C LYS A 38 -29.02 -15.79 3.71
N LYS A 39 -28.60 -16.00 4.96
CA LYS A 39 -27.51 -15.23 5.58
C LYS A 39 -26.19 -15.39 4.80
N ALA A 40 -25.83 -16.61 4.42
CA ALA A 40 -24.62 -16.89 3.65
C ALA A 40 -24.65 -16.23 2.27
N GLU A 41 -25.78 -16.34 1.56
CA GLU A 41 -26.00 -15.68 0.26
C GLU A 41 -25.85 -14.15 0.39
N ASP A 42 -26.47 -13.55 1.41
CA ASP A 42 -26.39 -12.11 1.62
C ASP A 42 -24.97 -11.66 1.98
N THR A 43 -24.22 -12.44 2.76
CA THR A 43 -22.80 -12.17 3.05
C THR A 43 -21.95 -12.22 1.79
N GLN A 44 -22.13 -13.24 0.94
CA GLN A 44 -21.39 -13.36 -0.32
C GLN A 44 -21.68 -12.19 -1.27
N ARG A 45 -22.96 -11.81 -1.39
CA ARG A 45 -23.37 -10.65 -2.19
C ARG A 45 -22.82 -9.34 -1.63
N ALA A 46 -22.86 -9.15 -0.31
CA ALA A 46 -22.30 -7.97 0.35
C ALA A 46 -20.80 -7.85 0.09
N LEU A 47 -20.05 -8.96 0.18
CA LEU A 47 -18.62 -8.99 -0.14
C LEU A 47 -18.35 -8.63 -1.60
N TYR A 48 -19.11 -9.22 -2.53
CA TYR A 48 -18.97 -8.93 -3.95
C TYR A 48 -19.23 -7.45 -4.26
N ILE A 49 -20.30 -6.86 -3.70
CA ILE A 49 -20.61 -5.44 -3.85
C ILE A 49 -19.49 -4.58 -3.24
N ALA A 50 -18.99 -4.93 -2.05
CA ALA A 50 -17.92 -4.19 -1.41
C ALA A 50 -16.65 -4.18 -2.26
N GLN A 51 -16.26 -5.33 -2.81
CA GLN A 51 -15.12 -5.46 -3.72
C GLN A 51 -15.29 -4.62 -4.99
N GLN A 52 -16.47 -4.66 -5.62
CA GLN A 52 -16.77 -3.80 -6.77
C GLN A 52 -16.59 -2.31 -6.43
N CYS A 53 -17.03 -1.88 -5.25
CA CYS A 53 -16.90 -0.50 -4.82
C CYS A 53 -15.42 -0.10 -4.60
N VAL A 54 -14.64 -0.97 -3.95
CA VAL A 54 -13.19 -0.76 -3.78
C VAL A 54 -12.50 -0.64 -5.13
N GLU A 55 -12.76 -1.54 -6.07
CA GLU A 55 -12.12 -1.50 -7.38
C GLU A 55 -12.59 -0.30 -8.21
N LYS A 56 -13.86 0.10 -8.09
CA LYS A 56 -14.36 1.34 -8.70
C LYS A 56 -13.62 2.56 -8.16
N ILE A 57 -13.49 2.69 -6.84
CA ILE A 57 -12.71 3.79 -6.23
C ILE A 57 -11.24 3.72 -6.68
N LYS A 58 -10.66 2.51 -6.72
CA LYS A 58 -9.30 2.31 -7.22
C LYS A 58 -9.11 2.73 -8.67
N SER A 59 -10.12 2.60 -9.51
CA SER A 59 -10.08 3.02 -10.91
C SER A 59 -10.27 4.52 -11.15
N MET A 60 -10.74 5.30 -10.16
CA MET A 60 -11.03 6.73 -10.35
C MET A 60 -9.75 7.56 -10.59
N PRO A 61 -9.68 8.45 -11.59
CA PRO A 61 -8.47 9.21 -11.92
C PRO A 61 -8.04 10.20 -10.82
N ASP A 62 -8.95 10.61 -9.95
CA ASP A 62 -8.67 11.47 -8.80
C ASP A 62 -9.46 10.95 -7.61
N ILE A 63 -8.83 10.86 -6.44
CA ILE A 63 -9.51 10.58 -5.17
C ILE A 63 -9.34 11.81 -4.31
N ASP A 64 -10.37 12.64 -4.28
CA ASP A 64 -10.50 13.69 -3.27
C ASP A 64 -11.67 13.33 -2.37
N ASN A 65 -11.34 13.03 -1.10
CA ASN A 65 -12.25 12.78 0.02
C ASN A 65 -13.62 12.24 -0.41
N ILE A 66 -13.65 10.95 -0.74
CA ILE A 66 -14.92 10.29 -1.05
C ILE A 66 -15.60 10.01 0.29
N GLU A 67 -16.82 10.49 0.45
CA GLU A 67 -17.75 10.04 1.47
C GLU A 67 -19.12 9.95 0.82
N THR A 68 -19.54 8.74 0.49
CA THR A 68 -20.80 8.51 -0.23
C THR A 68 -21.57 7.38 0.38
N GLU A 69 -22.89 7.54 0.38
CA GLU A 69 -23.83 6.48 0.67
C GLU A 69 -24.58 6.14 -0.62
N ILE A 70 -24.61 4.87 -0.95
CA ILE A 70 -25.33 4.34 -2.10
C ILE A 70 -26.23 3.19 -1.66
N GLU A 71 -27.36 3.07 -2.32
CA GLU A 71 -28.22 1.91 -2.19
C GLU A 71 -28.10 1.04 -3.44
N LYS A 72 -27.90 -0.26 -3.23
CA LYS A 72 -27.90 -1.24 -4.31
C LYS A 72 -28.64 -2.49 -3.83
N ASP A 73 -29.67 -2.87 -4.58
CA ASP A 73 -30.56 -3.98 -4.22
C ASP A 73 -31.15 -3.79 -2.80
N ASN A 74 -30.91 -4.76 -1.92
CA ASN A 74 -31.35 -4.77 -0.52
C ASN A 74 -30.26 -4.28 0.46
N PHE A 75 -29.22 -3.63 -0.05
CA PHE A 75 -28.08 -3.17 0.74
C PHE A 75 -27.94 -1.65 0.74
N LYS A 76 -27.49 -1.13 1.89
CA LYS A 76 -26.95 0.22 2.05
C LYS A 76 -25.44 0.12 2.14
N ILE A 77 -24.72 0.87 1.33
CA ILE A 77 -23.26 0.84 1.30
C ILE A 77 -22.74 2.24 1.62
N THR A 78 -21.84 2.33 2.59
CA THR A 78 -21.06 3.55 2.85
C THR A 78 -19.66 3.32 2.33
N GLN A 79 -19.18 4.26 1.52
CA GLN A 79 -17.84 4.24 0.96
C GLN A 79 -17.12 5.49 1.41
N THR A 80 -15.95 5.33 2.01
CA THR A 80 -15.06 6.43 2.34
C THR A 80 -13.70 6.23 1.71
N ALA A 81 -13.09 7.31 1.24
CA ALA A 81 -11.69 7.35 0.84
C ALA A 81 -11.06 8.60 1.44
N THR A 82 -10.23 8.41 2.47
CA THR A 82 -9.61 9.50 3.23
C THR A 82 -8.10 9.43 3.09
N PRO A 83 -7.39 10.58 3.01
CA PRO A 83 -5.95 10.64 3.12
C PRO A 83 -5.39 9.86 4.32
N GLU A 84 -4.40 9.00 4.08
CA GLU A 84 -3.64 8.38 5.16
C GLU A 84 -2.69 9.40 5.79
N GLU A 85 -2.63 9.40 7.12
CA GLU A 85 -1.74 10.28 7.87
C GLU A 85 -0.26 10.02 7.52
N GLY A 86 0.53 11.09 7.39
CA GLY A 86 1.94 11.00 6.99
C GLY A 86 2.19 10.92 5.47
N TYR A 87 1.14 10.81 4.64
CA TYR A 87 1.27 10.73 3.17
C TYR A 87 0.86 12.00 2.42
N TYR A 88 0.47 13.07 3.14
CA TYR A 88 -0.01 14.32 2.56
C TYR A 88 0.97 14.97 1.56
N PHE A 89 0.39 15.61 0.56
CA PHE A 89 1.11 16.56 -0.27
C PHE A 89 1.21 17.92 0.43
N PRO A 90 2.26 18.67 0.12
CA PRO A 90 2.76 19.74 0.98
C PRO A 90 2.02 21.04 0.78
N ASP A 91 1.62 21.28 -0.47
CA ASP A 91 1.06 22.56 -0.91
C ASP A 91 -0.45 22.67 -0.67
N LYS A 92 -1.15 21.55 -0.41
CA LYS A 92 -2.63 21.54 -0.28
C LYS A 92 -3.15 21.53 1.16
N LYS A 93 -2.29 21.48 2.19
CA LYS A 93 -2.73 21.39 3.59
C LYS A 93 -2.78 22.73 4.34
N ASN A 94 -2.22 23.83 3.80
CA ASN A 94 -2.26 25.13 4.48
C ASN A 94 -2.15 26.33 3.52
N ASP A 95 -3.15 27.20 3.54
CA ASP A 95 -3.18 28.50 2.87
C ASP A 95 -2.20 29.54 3.48
N ASN A 96 -1.41 29.21 4.50
CA ASN A 96 -0.50 30.19 5.14
C ASN A 96 0.60 29.64 6.06
N LYS A 97 1.01 28.36 5.97
CA LYS A 97 2.17 27.88 6.73
C LYS A 97 3.01 26.92 5.91
N GLU A 98 4.28 27.29 5.84
CA GLU A 98 5.47 26.57 5.40
C GLU A 98 5.24 25.21 4.74
N LYS A 99 5.68 25.17 3.48
CA LYS A 99 5.98 24.05 2.59
C LYS A 99 6.59 22.81 3.28
N GLU A 100 5.88 22.12 4.18
CA GLU A 100 6.35 20.87 4.78
C GLU A 100 6.13 19.72 3.78
N ASN A 101 7.10 19.66 2.88
CA ASN A 101 7.16 18.73 1.79
C ASN A 101 7.58 17.34 2.24
N PHE A 102 7.58 16.38 1.32
CA PHE A 102 8.52 15.26 1.37
C PHE A 102 10.00 15.70 1.65
N ARG A 103 10.30 17.01 1.53
CA ARG A 103 11.48 17.68 2.09
C ARG A 103 11.59 17.62 3.63
N SER A 104 10.57 17.17 4.37
CA SER A 104 10.59 17.02 5.84
C SER A 104 11.08 15.65 6.28
N ILE A 105 11.19 14.67 5.37
CA ILE A 105 11.99 13.48 5.67
C ILE A 105 13.42 14.00 5.80
N GLU A 106 13.91 14.08 7.03
CA GLU A 106 15.29 14.39 7.27
C GLU A 106 16.11 13.19 6.80
N TYR A 107 16.84 13.37 5.71
CA TYR A 107 17.69 12.33 5.16
C TYR A 107 19.16 12.65 5.35
N ASN A 108 19.94 11.60 5.59
CA ASN A 108 21.39 11.70 5.67
C ASN A 108 21.98 11.93 4.28
N GLY A 109 21.46 11.20 3.28
CA GLY A 109 21.96 11.20 1.92
C GLY A 109 20.87 11.04 0.88
N LYS A 110 21.16 11.55 -0.32
CA LYS A 110 20.25 11.47 -1.45
C LYS A 110 20.99 11.11 -2.71
N ILE A 111 20.44 10.13 -3.42
CA ILE A 111 20.91 9.69 -4.72
C ILE A 111 19.86 10.12 -5.75
N LYS A 112 20.28 10.76 -6.84
CA LYS A 112 19.41 11.09 -7.97
C LYS A 112 19.92 10.42 -9.23
N VAL A 113 19.07 9.61 -9.85
CA VAL A 113 19.27 9.11 -11.20
C VAL A 113 18.55 10.07 -12.14
N LYS A 114 19.29 10.83 -12.96
CA LYS A 114 18.75 11.88 -13.84
C LYS A 114 19.67 12.13 -15.03
N THR A 115 19.15 12.82 -16.04
CA THR A 115 19.99 13.52 -17.02
C THR A 115 20.38 14.90 -16.48
N HIS A 116 21.65 15.26 -16.58
CA HIS A 116 22.13 16.61 -16.34
C HIS A 116 23.19 16.98 -17.39
N ASN A 117 23.03 18.14 -18.04
CA ASN A 117 23.91 18.60 -19.13
C ASN A 117 24.07 17.55 -20.25
N ASN A 118 22.97 16.91 -20.65
CA ASN A 118 22.92 15.83 -21.65
C ASN A 118 23.67 14.54 -21.27
N ILE A 119 24.04 14.37 -20.00
CA ILE A 119 24.70 13.17 -19.49
C ILE A 119 23.77 12.49 -18.50
N ASP A 120 23.50 11.21 -18.70
CA ASP A 120 22.75 10.41 -17.73
C ASP A 120 23.68 9.89 -16.66
N GLY A 121 23.34 10.18 -15.41
CA GLY A 121 24.21 9.87 -14.29
C GLY A 121 23.46 9.64 -13.00
N ILE A 122 24.20 9.09 -12.05
CA ILE A 122 23.83 8.93 -10.67
C ILE A 122 24.56 10.02 -9.89
N TYR A 123 23.81 10.94 -9.30
CA TYR A 123 24.32 12.11 -8.58
C TYR A 123 24.04 11.93 -7.09
N LEU A 124 25.05 12.16 -6.25
CA LEU A 124 24.94 12.02 -4.81
C LEU A 124 24.94 13.37 -4.11
N TYR A 125 24.09 13.51 -3.11
CA TYR A 125 23.94 14.73 -2.32
C TYR A 125 23.98 14.41 -0.82
N LYS A 126 24.64 15.28 -0.04
CA LYS A 126 24.66 15.21 1.42
C LYS A 126 23.52 16.06 2.02
N GLY A 127 22.69 15.44 2.85
CA GLY A 127 21.64 16.13 3.61
C GLY A 127 20.57 16.81 2.74
N ASN A 128 19.73 17.65 3.36
CA ASN A 128 18.57 18.27 2.72
C ASN A 128 18.88 19.36 1.68
N ASP A 129 20.13 19.83 1.61
CA ASP A 129 20.52 20.94 0.75
C ASP A 129 20.82 20.47 -0.68
N LYS A 130 20.07 21.05 -1.64
CA LYS A 130 20.23 20.79 -3.07
C LYS A 130 21.62 21.16 -3.62
N GLU A 131 22.43 21.90 -2.85
CA GLU A 131 23.72 22.47 -3.27
C GLU A 131 24.95 21.68 -2.79
N ASN A 132 24.76 20.58 -2.05
CA ASN A 132 25.87 19.74 -1.57
C ASN A 132 26.02 18.46 -2.39
N GLU A 133 26.22 18.58 -3.71
CA GLU A 133 26.63 17.44 -4.53
C GLU A 133 28.01 16.95 -4.08
N ILE A 134 28.12 15.67 -3.73
CA ILE A 134 29.37 15.06 -3.23
C ILE A 134 30.02 14.14 -4.27
N GLY A 135 29.33 13.86 -5.37
CA GLY A 135 29.81 12.97 -6.41
C GLY A 135 28.79 12.77 -7.52
N SER A 136 29.31 12.31 -8.66
CA SER A 136 28.48 11.81 -9.75
C SER A 136 29.20 10.71 -10.52
N VAL A 137 28.43 9.75 -11.01
CA VAL A 137 28.92 8.65 -11.85
C VAL A 137 28.03 8.54 -13.07
N ASN A 138 28.62 8.42 -14.26
CA ASN A 138 27.87 8.20 -15.50
C ASN A 138 27.20 6.82 -15.48
N LEU A 139 25.99 6.73 -16.03
CA LEU A 139 25.34 5.44 -16.20
C LEU A 139 26.13 4.57 -17.19
N LYS A 140 26.44 3.34 -16.79
CA LYS A 140 26.94 2.28 -17.67
C LYS A 140 25.77 1.68 -18.48
N GLU A 141 26.10 1.10 -19.64
CA GLU A 141 25.12 0.59 -20.63
C GLU A 141 24.33 -0.65 -20.18
N ASP A 142 24.82 -1.41 -19.19
CA ASP A 142 24.24 -2.69 -18.78
C ASP A 142 23.60 -2.67 -17.38
N THR A 143 24.41 -2.48 -16.33
CA THR A 143 23.95 -2.49 -14.93
C THR A 143 24.74 -1.47 -14.14
N ASN A 144 24.06 -0.69 -13.31
CA ASN A 144 24.68 0.22 -12.36
C ASN A 144 24.35 -0.23 -10.94
N THR A 145 25.39 -0.38 -10.12
CA THR A 145 25.28 -0.91 -8.76
C THR A 145 25.41 0.23 -7.77
N ILE A 146 24.49 0.28 -6.81
CA ILE A 146 24.47 1.22 -5.69
C ILE A 146 24.58 0.38 -4.40
N ASN A 147 25.73 0.45 -3.73
CA ASN A 147 25.91 -0.13 -2.41
C ASN A 147 25.68 0.94 -1.35
N ILE A 148 24.80 0.67 -0.38
CA ILE A 148 24.53 1.56 0.75
C ILE A 148 24.92 0.84 2.03
N ILE A 149 26.04 1.25 2.60
CA ILE A 149 26.63 0.62 3.78
C ILE A 149 26.52 1.58 4.95
N ASN A 150 25.60 1.30 5.87
CA ASN A 150 25.42 2.06 7.10
C ASN A 150 26.26 1.45 8.21
N GLY A 151 27.27 2.21 8.66
CA GLY A 151 28.10 1.90 9.83
C GLY A 151 29.40 1.18 9.51
N VAL A 152 30.40 1.91 9.01
CA VAL A 152 31.71 1.36 8.58
C VAL A 152 32.86 2.05 9.32
N LYS A 153 33.81 1.29 9.88
CA LYS A 153 35.20 1.75 10.13
C LYS A 153 36.17 0.97 9.28
N GLU A 154 37.25 1.62 8.88
CA GLU A 154 38.54 0.96 8.69
C GLU A 154 38.88 0.21 9.99
N ASN A 155 39.08 -1.11 9.94
CA ASN A 155 39.44 -2.02 11.06
C ASN A 155 38.31 -2.79 11.78
N GLY A 156 37.12 -2.95 11.18
CA GLY A 156 36.17 -4.00 11.59
C GLY A 156 35.31 -3.74 12.83
N ASN A 157 35.33 -2.52 13.39
CA ASN A 157 34.37 -2.07 14.39
C ASN A 157 33.29 -1.19 13.73
N ALA A 158 32.03 -1.26 14.16
CA ALA A 158 30.97 -0.40 13.61
C ALA A 158 31.24 1.08 13.96
N ASP A 159 31.29 1.96 12.96
CA ASP A 159 31.19 3.40 13.19
C ASP A 159 29.72 3.79 13.16
N GLU A 160 29.15 4.12 14.29
CA GLU A 160 27.76 4.55 14.36
C GLU A 160 27.52 5.93 13.72
N SER A 161 28.52 6.53 13.08
CA SER A 161 28.45 7.88 12.52
C SER A 161 28.59 8.02 11.00
N LYS A 162 28.64 6.91 10.24
CA LYS A 162 28.94 6.97 8.79
C LYS A 162 28.04 6.11 7.92
N ILE A 163 27.67 6.63 6.76
CA ILE A 163 27.07 5.90 5.64
C ILE A 163 28.04 6.00 4.45
N THR A 164 28.41 4.85 3.89
CA THR A 164 29.17 4.76 2.63
C THR A 164 28.20 4.45 1.50
N LEU A 165 28.23 5.25 0.45
CA LEU A 165 27.52 5.03 -0.79
C LEU A 165 28.55 4.68 -1.85
N GLU A 166 28.53 3.46 -2.38
CA GLU A 166 29.41 3.07 -3.48
C GLU A 166 28.58 2.97 -4.76
N ILE A 167 29.00 3.68 -5.80
CA ILE A 167 28.36 3.58 -7.11
C ILE A 167 29.39 3.09 -8.10
N ASN A 168 29.13 1.94 -8.71
CA ASN A 168 30.05 1.34 -9.68
C ASN A 168 31.51 1.27 -9.18
N GLU A 169 31.69 0.93 -7.89
CA GLU A 169 32.98 0.84 -7.18
C GLU A 169 33.60 2.18 -6.75
N GLU A 170 32.93 3.31 -6.97
CA GLU A 170 33.37 4.62 -6.46
C GLU A 170 32.70 4.93 -5.10
N PRO A 171 33.47 5.02 -3.99
CA PRO A 171 32.92 5.23 -2.65
C PRO A 171 32.73 6.72 -2.32
N PHE A 172 31.60 7.03 -1.68
CA PHE A 172 31.24 8.36 -1.18
C PHE A 172 30.79 8.27 0.27
N GLU A 173 31.33 9.12 1.15
CA GLU A 173 30.99 9.12 2.58
C GLU A 173 30.00 10.22 2.97
N ILE A 174 29.02 9.84 3.79
CA ILE A 174 28.04 10.73 4.39
C ILE A 174 28.05 10.53 5.91
N GLN A 175 28.15 11.64 6.65
CA GLN A 175 27.99 11.59 8.11
C GLN A 175 26.55 11.27 8.50
N ASN A 176 26.41 10.29 9.38
CA ASN A 176 25.19 9.96 10.09
C ASN A 176 25.37 10.34 11.56
N SER A 177 24.42 11.02 12.18
CA SER A 177 24.47 11.32 13.62
C SER A 177 23.32 10.66 14.38
N LYS A 178 22.57 9.77 13.72
CA LYS A 178 21.29 9.26 14.21
C LYS A 178 21.25 7.74 14.24
N LYS A 179 20.48 7.24 15.20
CA LYS A 179 20.17 5.83 15.40
C LYS A 179 19.42 5.23 14.20
N ASP A 180 18.54 6.01 13.57
CA ASP A 180 17.89 5.65 12.31
C ASP A 180 18.47 6.50 11.18
N SER A 181 18.82 5.82 10.09
CA SER A 181 19.48 6.42 8.92
C SER A 181 18.49 6.47 7.77
N ASN A 182 18.35 7.62 7.12
CA ASN A 182 17.39 7.82 6.05
C ASN A 182 18.14 8.16 4.76
N ILE A 183 17.92 7.37 3.70
CA ILE A 183 18.45 7.63 2.36
C ILE A 183 17.29 7.77 1.37
N ILE A 184 17.35 8.80 0.54
CA ILE A 184 16.40 8.99 -0.56
C ILE A 184 17.06 8.62 -1.88
N ILE A 185 16.39 7.83 -2.69
CA ILE A 185 16.79 7.53 -4.07
C ILE A 185 15.70 8.08 -4.99
N GLU A 186 16.02 9.13 -5.75
CA GLU A 186 15.11 9.74 -6.73
C GLU A 186 15.43 9.25 -8.14
N PHE A 187 14.46 8.64 -8.80
CA PHE A 187 14.48 8.28 -10.21
C PHE A 187 13.72 9.35 -11.01
N ASN A 188 14.47 10.27 -11.62
CA ASN A 188 13.90 11.28 -12.51
C ASN A 188 13.93 10.77 -13.96
N SER A 189 13.29 11.53 -14.86
CA SER A 189 13.36 11.23 -16.29
C SER A 189 14.80 11.17 -16.78
N ILE A 190 15.10 10.16 -17.60
CA ILE A 190 16.36 9.99 -18.33
C ILE A 190 16.04 10.28 -19.80
N GLU A 191 16.69 11.28 -20.38
CA GLU A 191 16.37 11.79 -21.72
C GLU A 191 17.09 11.02 -22.82
N ASN A 192 18.30 10.51 -22.54
CA ASN A 192 19.03 9.67 -23.47
C ASN A 192 18.96 8.23 -22.97
N THR A 193 18.26 7.35 -23.67
CA THR A 193 18.50 5.91 -23.46
C THR A 193 19.87 5.61 -24.01
N VAL A 194 20.81 5.19 -23.16
CA VAL A 194 22.10 4.65 -23.61
C VAL A 194 21.81 3.46 -24.54
N ASP A 195 22.09 3.63 -25.83
CA ASP A 195 21.85 2.64 -26.90
C ASP A 195 20.43 2.04 -26.98
N GLY A 196 19.40 2.80 -26.58
CA GLY A 196 18.01 2.33 -26.62
C GLY A 196 17.64 1.30 -25.56
N LYS A 197 18.53 1.03 -24.59
CA LYS A 197 18.26 0.17 -23.43
C LYS A 197 17.87 1.00 -22.20
N GLU A 198 16.93 0.50 -21.43
CA GLU A 198 16.56 1.10 -20.14
C GLU A 198 17.65 0.76 -19.11
N PRO A 199 18.20 1.73 -18.37
CA PRO A 199 19.22 1.46 -17.36
C PRO A 199 18.64 0.63 -16.21
N LYS A 200 19.37 -0.42 -15.84
CA LYS A 200 19.06 -1.27 -14.67
C LYS A 200 19.88 -0.80 -13.47
N ILE A 201 19.21 -0.53 -12.35
CA ILE A 201 19.83 -0.12 -11.09
C ILE A 201 19.73 -1.26 -10.08
N GLU A 202 20.86 -1.75 -9.58
CA GLU A 202 20.91 -2.76 -8.51
C GLU A 202 21.28 -2.09 -7.20
N ILE A 203 20.39 -2.15 -6.21
CA ILE A 203 20.58 -1.52 -4.90
C ILE A 203 20.88 -2.61 -3.88
N HIS A 204 22.08 -2.58 -3.32
CA HIS A 204 22.53 -3.47 -2.26
C HIS A 204 22.66 -2.68 -0.96
N THR A 205 22.10 -3.18 0.13
CA THR A 205 22.18 -2.50 1.42
C THR A 205 22.80 -3.38 2.50
N ILE A 206 23.59 -2.76 3.35
CA ILE A 206 24.16 -3.35 4.56
C ILE A 206 23.91 -2.35 5.70
N ASN A 207 23.20 -2.78 6.74
CA ASN A 207 23.04 -2.00 7.96
C ASN A 207 23.77 -2.68 9.12
N ASN A 208 24.95 -2.17 9.47
CA ASN A 208 25.75 -2.68 10.59
C ASN A 208 25.27 -2.17 11.95
N PHE A 209 24.23 -1.32 12.02
CA PHE A 209 23.71 -0.82 13.28
C PHE A 209 22.73 -1.83 13.91
N PRO A 210 23.08 -2.48 15.03
CA PRO A 210 22.23 -3.51 15.62
C PRO A 210 20.92 -2.96 16.19
N ASN A 211 20.94 -1.71 16.67
CA ASN A 211 19.80 -1.07 17.32
C ASN A 211 19.10 -0.01 16.44
N GLY A 212 19.55 0.16 15.19
CA GLY A 212 19.09 1.18 14.26
C GLY A 212 18.43 0.59 13.02
N SER A 213 17.62 1.39 12.32
CA SER A 213 17.11 1.02 10.99
C SER A 213 17.65 1.95 9.90
N LEU A 214 18.03 1.34 8.77
CA LEU A 214 18.27 2.06 7.52
C LEU A 214 16.95 2.13 6.76
N ASN A 215 16.43 3.33 6.54
CA ASN A 215 15.21 3.61 5.82
C ASN A 215 15.57 4.12 4.41
N ILE A 216 15.14 3.39 3.39
CA ILE A 216 15.33 3.74 1.98
C ILE A 216 14.01 4.21 1.40
N TYR A 217 13.98 5.43 0.86
CA TYR A 217 12.82 6.02 0.20
C TYR A 217 13.07 6.06 -1.30
N LEU A 218 12.35 5.20 -2.05
CA LEU A 218 12.41 5.14 -3.50
C LEU A 218 11.35 6.06 -4.10
N VAL A 219 11.82 7.15 -4.70
CA VAL A 219 11.00 8.23 -5.24
C VAL A 219 11.14 8.24 -6.75
N LYS A 220 10.05 8.44 -7.49
CA LYS A 220 10.09 8.57 -8.95
C LYS A 220 9.28 9.75 -9.46
N GLU A 221 9.72 10.36 -10.54
CA GLU A 221 8.89 11.28 -11.33
C GLU A 221 7.81 10.50 -12.09
N ARG A 222 6.68 11.17 -12.37
CA ARG A 222 5.63 10.59 -13.21
C ARG A 222 6.22 10.33 -14.60
N ARG A 223 6.08 9.07 -15.09
CA ARG A 223 6.59 8.55 -16.37
C ARG A 223 8.06 8.12 -16.41
N THR A 224 8.75 8.02 -15.27
CA THR A 224 10.09 7.41 -15.24
C THR A 224 10.00 5.88 -15.32
N ASN A 225 10.68 5.27 -16.30
CA ASN A 225 10.76 3.81 -16.54
C ASN A 225 12.10 3.21 -16.09
N VAL A 226 12.65 3.63 -14.95
CA VAL A 226 13.88 3.03 -14.43
C VAL A 226 13.57 1.70 -13.76
N LYS A 227 14.18 0.62 -14.25
CA LYS A 227 14.12 -0.71 -13.62
C LYS A 227 15.14 -0.77 -12.49
N TYR A 228 14.69 -1.19 -11.31
CA TYR A 228 15.58 -1.42 -10.19
C TYR A 228 15.32 -2.77 -9.51
N SER A 229 16.36 -3.34 -8.93
CA SER A 229 16.27 -4.46 -7.97
C SER A 229 16.88 -4.06 -6.65
N PHE A 230 16.41 -4.68 -5.57
CA PHE A 230 16.81 -4.37 -4.21
C PHE A 230 17.20 -5.66 -3.47
N SER A 231 18.35 -5.66 -2.81
CA SER A 231 18.75 -6.69 -1.86
C SER A 231 19.31 -6.07 -0.58
N ASN A 232 19.13 -6.79 0.52
CA ASN A 232 19.68 -6.42 1.81
C ASN A 232 20.48 -7.60 2.35
N ASP A 233 21.75 -7.39 2.64
CA ASP A 233 22.66 -8.45 3.05
C ASP A 233 22.78 -8.53 4.58
N LEU A 234 22.55 -7.42 5.31
CA LEU A 234 22.67 -7.40 6.76
C LEU A 234 21.84 -6.31 7.45
N GLY A 235 21.32 -6.63 8.64
CA GLY A 235 20.67 -5.68 9.53
C GLY A 235 19.27 -5.24 9.11
N LYS A 236 18.68 -4.34 9.91
CA LYS A 236 17.29 -3.90 9.72
C LYS A 236 17.21 -2.80 8.67
N VAL A 237 16.60 -3.11 7.53
CA VAL A 237 16.36 -2.15 6.44
C VAL A 237 14.87 -2.05 6.13
N LYS A 238 14.34 -0.84 6.02
CA LYS A 238 12.95 -0.57 5.62
C LYS A 238 12.95 0.14 4.28
N VAL A 239 12.22 -0.40 3.31
CA VAL A 239 12.09 0.18 1.98
C VAL A 239 10.69 0.73 1.78
N TYR A 240 10.62 2.01 1.44
CA TYR A 240 9.38 2.70 1.09
C TYR A 240 9.43 3.00 -0.41
N SER A 241 8.62 2.29 -1.19
CA SER A 241 8.56 2.42 -2.65
C SER A 241 7.27 3.08 -3.14
N ASN A 242 7.19 3.31 -4.46
CA ASN A 242 6.04 3.97 -5.12
C ASN A 242 5.76 5.39 -4.61
N ILE A 243 6.79 6.09 -4.16
CA ILE A 243 6.69 7.49 -3.77
C ILE A 243 6.81 8.33 -5.04
N PHE A 244 5.80 9.14 -5.34
CA PHE A 244 5.83 10.02 -6.50
C PHE A 244 6.24 11.44 -6.13
N LYS A 245 7.07 12.02 -7.01
CA LYS A 245 7.42 13.44 -7.02
C LYS A 245 6.86 14.07 -8.29
N TYR A 246 6.32 15.27 -8.13
CA TYR A 246 5.84 16.10 -9.22
C TYR A 246 6.99 16.93 -9.77
N LYS A 247 6.99 17.17 -11.08
CA LYS A 247 7.96 18.10 -11.68
C LYS A 247 7.71 19.51 -11.15
N GLU A 248 8.75 20.33 -11.16
CA GLU A 248 8.63 21.74 -10.77
C GLU A 248 7.61 22.44 -11.68
N GLY A 249 6.55 22.98 -11.10
CA GLY A 249 5.41 23.57 -11.82
C GLY A 249 4.21 22.63 -12.04
N GLU A 250 4.29 21.34 -11.69
CA GLU A 250 3.13 20.44 -11.70
C GLU A 250 2.40 20.45 -10.34
N GLU A 251 1.09 20.66 -10.36
CA GLU A 251 0.27 20.55 -9.14
C GLU A 251 -0.09 19.09 -8.83
N PRO A 252 -0.10 18.70 -7.53
CA PRO A 252 -0.53 17.39 -7.15
C PRO A 252 -2.02 17.14 -7.46
N LYS A 253 -2.30 16.02 -8.14
CA LYS A 253 -3.65 15.51 -8.42
C LYS A 253 -4.28 14.84 -7.18
N GLY A 254 -4.31 15.58 -6.07
CA GLY A 254 -4.90 15.17 -4.79
C GLY A 254 -4.18 15.76 -3.59
N TYR A 255 -4.72 15.51 -2.40
CA TYR A 255 -4.18 15.98 -1.11
C TYR A 255 -3.15 15.02 -0.48
N SER A 256 -3.11 13.74 -0.89
CA SER A 256 -2.21 12.74 -0.28
C SER A 256 -1.69 11.73 -1.29
N ARG A 257 -0.49 11.18 -1.04
CA ARG A 257 0.09 10.07 -1.81
C ARG A 257 -0.62 8.75 -1.59
N LEU A 258 -1.32 8.60 -0.47
CA LEU A 258 -2.00 7.38 -0.06
C LEU A 258 -3.37 7.73 0.53
N TYR A 259 -4.38 7.00 0.07
CA TYR A 259 -5.75 7.07 0.55
C TYR A 259 -6.14 5.72 1.13
N LYS A 260 -6.75 5.76 2.29
CA LYS A 260 -7.39 4.63 2.94
C LYS A 260 -8.83 4.57 2.47
N ILE A 261 -9.20 3.46 1.84
CA ILE A 261 -10.55 3.18 1.37
C ILE A 261 -11.22 2.28 2.40
N ASN A 262 -12.41 2.66 2.83
CA ASN A 262 -13.28 1.82 3.64
C ASN A 262 -14.62 1.65 2.94
N VAL A 263 -15.06 0.40 2.79
CA VAL A 263 -16.39 0.09 2.27
C VAL A 263 -17.11 -0.78 3.28
N LYS A 264 -18.25 -0.28 3.75
CA LYS A 264 -19.11 -0.97 4.69
C LYS A 264 -20.47 -1.22 4.05
N VAL A 265 -20.99 -2.43 4.25
CA VAL A 265 -22.25 -2.90 3.66
C VAL A 265 -23.19 -3.36 4.76
N TRP A 266 -24.40 -2.80 4.77
CA TRP A 266 -25.50 -3.16 5.66
C TRP A 266 -26.70 -3.62 4.86
N ARG A 267 -27.59 -4.41 5.48
CA ARG A 267 -28.95 -4.58 4.94
C ARG A 267 -29.69 -3.27 5.08
N LYS A 268 -30.62 -2.97 4.16
CA LYS A 268 -31.43 -1.75 4.21
C LYS A 268 -32.15 -1.54 5.55
N GLU A 269 -32.55 -2.64 6.17
CA GLU A 269 -33.35 -2.67 7.39
C GLU A 269 -32.52 -2.65 8.68
N GLN A 270 -31.19 -2.74 8.58
CA GLN A 270 -30.30 -2.62 9.74
C GLN A 270 -30.17 -1.16 10.19
N ASP A 271 -30.10 -0.94 11.50
CA ASP A 271 -29.83 0.36 12.10
C ASP A 271 -28.32 0.54 12.22
N LYS A 272 -27.73 1.39 11.37
CA LYS A 272 -26.27 1.64 11.36
C LYS A 272 -25.71 2.12 12.69
N SER A 273 -26.53 2.73 13.57
CA SER A 273 -26.08 3.23 14.87
C SER A 273 -25.91 2.12 15.93
N LYS A 274 -26.51 0.95 15.68
CA LYS A 274 -26.55 -0.17 16.64
C LYS A 274 -25.98 -1.46 16.06
N ASP A 275 -26.17 -1.68 14.77
CA ASP A 275 -25.82 -2.92 14.09
C ASP A 275 -24.44 -2.84 13.42
N LYS A 276 -23.70 -3.94 13.52
CA LYS A 276 -22.47 -4.12 12.75
C LYS A 276 -22.79 -4.30 11.27
N PRO A 277 -21.95 -3.78 10.36
CA PRO A 277 -22.07 -4.06 8.94
C PRO A 277 -21.96 -5.57 8.70
N ILE A 278 -22.65 -6.07 7.67
CA ILE A 278 -22.48 -7.44 7.17
C ILE A 278 -21.05 -7.63 6.69
N GLN A 279 -20.51 -6.60 6.03
CA GLN A 279 -19.16 -6.59 5.52
C GLN A 279 -18.50 -5.22 5.75
N ASP A 280 -17.27 -5.24 6.22
CA ASP A 280 -16.40 -4.08 6.40
C ASP A 280 -15.04 -4.45 5.79
N ILE A 281 -14.68 -3.80 4.69
CA ILE A 281 -13.39 -4.03 4.04
C ILE A 281 -12.59 -2.74 3.95
N TRP A 282 -11.29 -2.92 4.08
CA TRP A 282 -10.30 -1.86 3.97
C TRP A 282 -9.39 -2.14 2.79
N ALA A 283 -9.06 -1.09 2.07
CA ALA A 283 -8.09 -1.12 1.00
C ALA A 283 -7.29 0.17 0.99
N TYR A 284 -6.22 0.18 0.20
CA TYR A 284 -5.40 1.35 0.00
C TYR A 284 -5.30 1.67 -1.48
N LYS A 285 -5.20 2.96 -1.78
CA LYS A 285 -4.91 3.47 -3.11
C LYS A 285 -3.91 4.62 -3.03
N THR A 286 -2.91 4.60 -3.89
CA THR A 286 -2.00 5.72 -4.08
C THR A 286 -2.65 6.82 -4.94
N ALA A 287 -2.27 8.10 -4.78
CA ALA A 287 -2.62 9.17 -5.71
C ALA A 287 -1.93 8.98 -7.06
N LEU A 288 -2.47 8.01 -7.78
CA LEU A 288 -2.32 7.62 -9.18
C LEU A 288 -0.97 7.80 -9.90
N GLU A 289 -0.61 6.67 -10.52
CA GLU A 289 -0.13 6.53 -11.91
C GLU A 289 -1.00 7.31 -12.91
#